data_AF-A0A966NNA3-F1
#
_entry.id   AF-A0A966NNA3-F1
#
_cell.length_a   1.000
_cell.length_b   1.000
_cell.length_c   1.000
_cell.angle_alpha   90.00
_cell.angle_beta   90.00
_cell.angle_gamma   90.00
#
_symmetry.space_group_name_H-M   'P 1'
#
loop_
_entity.id
_entity.type
_entity.pdbx_description
1 polymer ?
#
loop_
_entity_poly.entity_id
_entity_poly.type
_entity_poly.pdbx_seq_one_letter_code
_entity_poly.pdbx_strand_id
1 'polypeptide(L)'
;MIFNKTYGPSHVGLLTGDSSINGDAPIVVMTTEVLRNMIYANPDAIKELGYVVMDEVHYLADKFRGAVWEEILIHLPERIQVVSLSATVSNAEEFGEWLKSVRGETDVVLSELRPVPLYQHILIGNRLLDLFVDDGRVNPEIVRLERNSVRRIPGSAHRGWQQRSFSSIRSLTRAEIVEKLRERDYLPAIFFIFSRAGCDAAVSQCIKEGLSLTNAIEKAEIRSTIELRTSELPTEDFGVLNFHEWCQA
;
A
#
# COMPACT_ATOMS: atom_id res chain seq x y z
N MET A 1 2.10 17.50 6.82
CA MET A 1 2.98 16.89 5.82
C MET A 1 4.28 16.45 6.49
N ILE A 2 4.89 15.32 6.11
CA ILE A 2 6.09 14.76 6.80
C ILE A 2 7.25 15.76 6.78
N PHE A 3 7.49 16.41 5.65
CA PHE A 3 8.55 17.43 5.50
C PHE A 3 8.39 18.63 6.44
N ASN A 4 7.17 19.01 6.83
CA ASN A 4 6.96 20.14 7.76
C ASN A 4 7.59 19.88 9.12
N LYS A 5 7.67 18.62 9.57
CA LYS A 5 8.30 18.29 10.86
C LYS A 5 9.80 18.57 10.85
N THR A 6 10.43 18.41 9.68
CA THR A 6 11.89 18.56 9.52
C THR A 6 12.28 19.99 9.12
N TYR A 7 11.55 20.59 8.17
CA TYR A 7 11.92 21.86 7.54
C TYR A 7 11.03 23.05 7.95
N GLY A 8 9.95 22.79 8.67
CA GLY A 8 8.97 23.81 9.06
C GLY A 8 7.95 24.13 7.94
N PRO A 9 6.73 24.56 8.31
CA PRO A 9 5.64 24.75 7.36
C PRO A 9 5.86 25.88 6.36
N SER A 10 6.66 26.90 6.69
CA SER A 10 6.97 28.01 5.77
C SER A 10 7.86 27.59 4.60
N HIS A 11 8.59 26.48 4.72
CA HIS A 11 9.52 26.01 3.70
C HIS A 11 8.95 24.91 2.81
N VAL A 12 7.71 24.49 3.05
CA VAL A 12 7.09 23.36 2.35
C VAL A 12 5.76 23.79 1.73
N GLY A 13 5.62 23.51 0.44
CA GLY A 13 4.43 23.71 -0.36
C GLY A 13 3.77 22.40 -0.80
N LEU A 14 2.50 22.50 -1.19
CA LEU A 14 1.73 21.44 -1.82
C LEU A 14 1.07 21.99 -3.08
N LEU A 15 1.31 21.36 -4.22
CA LEU A 15 0.59 21.66 -5.46
C LEU A 15 -0.10 20.40 -5.98
N THR A 16 -1.41 20.43 -6.03
CA THR A 16 -2.25 19.41 -6.68
C THR A 16 -3.14 20.08 -7.72
N GLY A 17 -3.90 19.30 -8.49
CA GLY A 17 -4.89 19.86 -9.44
C GLY A 17 -5.96 20.71 -8.75
N ASP A 18 -6.28 20.41 -7.49
CA ASP A 18 -7.40 21.02 -6.76
C ASP A 18 -6.95 22.02 -5.68
N SER A 19 -5.68 22.03 -5.29
CA SER A 19 -5.19 22.83 -4.17
C SER A 19 -3.76 23.32 -4.36
N SER A 20 -3.54 24.57 -3.99
CA SER A 20 -2.22 25.19 -3.93
C SER A 20 -2.00 25.77 -2.55
N ILE A 21 -0.97 25.28 -1.85
CA ILE A 21 -0.58 25.74 -0.52
C ILE A 21 0.89 26.07 -0.58
N ASN A 22 1.26 27.32 -0.28
CA ASN A 22 2.66 27.77 -0.22
C ASN A 22 3.47 27.36 -1.47
N GLY A 23 2.93 27.65 -2.66
CA GLY A 23 3.48 27.18 -3.95
C GLY A 23 4.88 27.70 -4.28
N ASP A 24 5.28 28.84 -3.70
CA ASP A 24 6.60 29.44 -3.86
C ASP A 24 7.62 28.95 -2.82
N ALA A 25 7.25 27.93 -2.04
CA ALA A 25 8.14 27.32 -1.06
C ALA A 25 9.38 26.71 -1.73
N PRO A 26 10.54 26.67 -1.04
CA PRO A 26 11.75 26.04 -1.57
C PRO A 26 11.61 24.52 -1.74
N ILE A 27 10.69 23.88 -1.00
CA ILE A 27 10.35 22.46 -1.16
C ILE A 27 8.88 22.37 -1.53
N VAL A 28 8.56 21.81 -2.68
CA VAL A 28 7.17 21.64 -3.11
C VAL A 28 6.89 20.17 -3.38
N VAL A 29 5.91 19.61 -2.67
CA VAL A 29 5.35 18.31 -2.99
C VAL A 29 4.25 18.51 -4.01
N MET A 30 4.29 17.80 -5.12
CA MET A 30 3.29 17.91 -6.17
C MET A 30 3.04 16.59 -6.88
N THR A 31 1.93 16.49 -7.61
CA THR A 31 1.72 15.35 -8.50
C THR A 31 2.57 15.49 -9.77
N THR A 32 2.86 14.38 -10.45
CA THR A 32 3.65 14.39 -11.68
C THR A 32 2.97 15.19 -12.78
N GLU A 33 1.64 15.18 -12.85
CA GLU A 33 0.86 15.96 -13.81
C GLU A 33 1.02 17.47 -13.60
N VAL A 34 1.11 17.92 -12.34
CA VAL A 34 1.36 19.34 -12.04
C VAL A 34 2.75 19.75 -12.53
N LEU A 35 3.78 18.94 -12.23
CA LEU A 35 5.14 19.22 -12.70
C LEU A 35 5.22 19.24 -14.23
N ARG A 36 4.61 18.25 -14.89
CA ARG A 36 4.49 18.17 -16.35
C ARG A 36 3.85 19.45 -16.91
N ASN A 37 2.76 19.92 -16.31
CA ASN A 37 2.10 21.14 -16.75
C ASN A 37 2.99 22.38 -16.56
N MET A 38 3.76 22.46 -15.47
CA MET A 38 4.72 23.56 -15.26
C MET A 38 5.79 23.58 -16.35
N ILE A 39 6.32 22.41 -16.74
CA ILE A 39 7.32 22.29 -17.81
C ILE A 39 6.78 22.86 -19.14
N TYR A 40 5.54 22.55 -19.50
CA TYR A 40 4.97 22.97 -20.78
C TYR A 40 4.37 24.39 -20.78
N ALA A 41 3.72 24.79 -19.68
CA ALA A 41 2.87 25.99 -19.65
C ALA A 41 3.46 27.14 -18.82
N ASN A 42 4.43 26.87 -17.95
CA ASN A 42 5.04 27.90 -17.10
C ASN A 42 6.55 27.69 -16.91
N PRO A 43 7.38 27.88 -17.96
CA PRO A 43 8.82 27.68 -17.88
C PRO A 43 9.52 28.54 -16.81
N ASP A 44 8.95 29.71 -16.49
CA ASP A 44 9.48 30.59 -15.45
C ASP A 44 9.34 29.99 -14.05
N ALA A 45 8.30 29.19 -13.79
CA ALA A 45 8.09 28.55 -12.49
C ALA A 45 9.15 27.50 -12.16
N ILE A 46 9.81 26.93 -13.17
CA ILE A 46 10.92 25.97 -12.98
C ILE A 46 12.29 26.63 -13.11
N LYS A 47 12.37 27.97 -13.27
CA LYS A 47 13.63 28.66 -13.55
C LYS A 47 14.68 28.44 -12.45
N GLU A 48 14.27 28.57 -11.20
CA GLU A 48 15.10 28.38 -10.00
C GLU A 48 15.09 26.93 -9.49
N LEU A 49 14.44 25.99 -10.19
CA LEU A 49 14.37 24.59 -9.79
C LEU A 49 15.73 23.92 -9.99
N GLY A 50 16.37 23.53 -8.88
CA GLY A 50 17.66 22.82 -8.91
C GLY A 50 17.52 21.29 -8.94
N TYR A 51 16.50 20.75 -8.27
CA TYR A 51 16.34 19.32 -8.05
C TYR A 51 14.91 18.86 -8.25
N VAL A 52 14.74 17.66 -8.82
CA VAL A 52 13.46 16.95 -8.88
C VAL A 52 13.65 15.57 -8.25
N VAL A 53 12.91 15.29 -7.18
CA VAL A 53 12.83 13.95 -6.59
C VAL A 53 11.61 13.26 -7.17
N MET A 54 11.83 12.18 -7.91
CA MET A 54 10.77 11.35 -8.47
C MET A 54 10.63 10.08 -7.64
N ASP A 55 9.53 9.95 -6.91
CA ASP A 55 9.28 8.84 -5.97
C ASP A 55 8.43 7.72 -6.59
N GLU A 56 8.77 6.47 -6.31
CA GLU A 56 8.18 5.27 -6.90
C GLU A 56 8.35 5.15 -8.42
N VAL A 57 9.57 5.37 -8.93
CA VAL A 57 9.87 5.35 -10.37
C VAL A 57 9.59 4.00 -11.06
N HIS A 58 9.34 2.92 -10.31
CA HIS A 58 8.85 1.67 -10.88
C HIS A 58 7.50 1.81 -11.61
N TYR A 59 6.75 2.90 -11.36
CA TYR A 59 5.57 3.26 -12.15
C TYR A 59 5.87 3.61 -13.61
N LEU A 60 7.14 3.79 -14.01
CA LEU A 60 7.49 3.99 -15.43
C LEU A 60 7.02 2.82 -16.30
N ALA A 61 7.04 1.59 -15.76
CA ALA A 61 6.56 0.40 -16.47
C ALA A 61 5.02 0.29 -16.53
N ASP A 62 4.29 1.19 -15.85
CA ASP A 62 2.83 1.22 -15.87
C ASP A 62 2.32 1.80 -17.20
N LYS A 63 1.42 1.07 -17.87
CA LYS A 63 0.89 1.43 -19.20
C LYS A 63 0.13 2.77 -19.23
N PHE A 64 -0.41 3.21 -18.10
CA PHE A 64 -1.22 4.42 -18.03
C PHE A 64 -0.45 5.59 -17.43
N ARG A 65 0.42 5.33 -16.46
CA ARG A 65 1.17 6.35 -15.72
C ARG A 65 2.55 6.62 -16.29
N GLY A 66 3.18 5.64 -16.95
CA GLY A 66 4.56 5.72 -17.43
C GLY A 66 4.81 6.88 -18.41
N ALA A 67 3.83 7.19 -19.27
CA ALA A 67 3.98 8.26 -20.26
C ALA A 67 4.26 9.64 -19.63
N VAL A 68 3.59 9.98 -18.52
CA VAL A 68 3.81 11.27 -17.85
C VAL A 68 5.22 11.36 -17.27
N TRP A 69 5.74 10.24 -16.76
CA TRP A 69 7.09 10.14 -16.23
C TRP A 69 8.14 10.31 -17.32
N GLU A 70 7.98 9.63 -18.46
CA GLU A 70 8.85 9.78 -19.63
C GLU A 70 8.87 11.23 -20.11
N GLU A 71 7.71 11.88 -20.23
CA GLU A 71 7.63 13.27 -20.66
C GLU A 71 8.39 14.22 -19.72
N ILE A 72 8.26 14.05 -18.40
CA ILE A 72 9.03 14.84 -17.41
C ILE A 72 10.53 14.58 -17.59
N LEU A 73 10.93 13.31 -17.66
CA LEU A 73 12.31 12.90 -17.82
C LEU A 73 12.91 13.25 -19.18
N ILE A 74 12.13 13.56 -20.20
CA ILE A 74 12.64 14.04 -21.49
C ILE A 74 12.69 15.57 -21.52
N HIS A 75 11.65 16.25 -20.99
CA HIS A 75 11.48 17.69 -21.18
C HIS A 75 12.01 18.57 -20.04
N LEU A 76 12.32 18.02 -18.86
CA LEU A 76 13.04 18.79 -17.85
C LEU A 76 14.34 19.36 -18.44
N PRO A 77 14.70 20.62 -18.18
CA PRO A 77 16.00 21.15 -18.59
C PRO A 77 17.18 20.38 -17.99
N GLU A 78 18.29 20.25 -18.73
CA GLU A 78 19.48 19.47 -18.30
C GLU A 78 20.13 19.98 -17.01
N ARG A 79 19.98 21.28 -16.69
CA ARG A 79 20.52 21.87 -15.44
C ARG A 79 19.88 21.31 -14.17
N ILE A 80 18.70 20.68 -14.29
CA ILE A 80 17.92 20.21 -13.15
C ILE A 80 18.35 18.78 -12.83
N GLN A 81 18.84 18.57 -11.61
CA GLN A 81 19.28 17.25 -11.17
C GLN A 81 18.07 16.40 -10.76
N VAL A 82 18.00 15.18 -11.30
CA VAL A 82 16.93 14.24 -10.99
C VAL A 82 17.41 13.20 -9.98
N VAL A 83 16.59 12.93 -8.97
CA VAL A 83 16.78 11.83 -8.01
C VAL A 83 15.58 10.89 -8.12
N SER A 84 15.80 9.69 -8.63
CA SER A 84 14.76 8.68 -8.80
C SER A 84 14.79 7.68 -7.65
N LEU A 85 13.69 7.55 -6.91
CA LEU A 85 13.54 6.63 -5.78
C LEU A 85 12.57 5.50 -6.16
N SER A 86 12.88 4.27 -5.77
CA SER A 86 11.97 3.13 -5.92
C SER A 86 12.30 2.01 -4.94
N ALA A 87 11.26 1.33 -4.45
CA ALA A 87 11.39 0.21 -3.53
C ALA A 87 11.77 -1.12 -4.22
N THR A 88 11.29 -1.36 -5.44
CA THR A 88 11.51 -2.63 -6.17
C THR A 88 11.65 -2.37 -7.66
N VAL A 89 12.88 -2.47 -8.17
CA VAL A 89 13.14 -2.46 -9.61
C VAL A 89 14.03 -3.66 -9.92
N SER A 90 13.46 -4.69 -10.55
CA SER A 90 14.20 -5.89 -10.94
C SER A 90 15.22 -5.63 -12.06
N ASN A 91 15.13 -4.48 -12.72
CA ASN A 91 15.98 -4.04 -13.83
C ASN A 91 16.62 -2.67 -13.57
N ALA A 92 17.09 -2.43 -12.34
CA ALA A 92 17.66 -1.14 -11.94
C ALA A 92 18.83 -0.68 -12.83
N GLU A 93 19.65 -1.63 -13.31
CA GLU A 93 20.77 -1.34 -14.23
C GLU A 93 20.27 -0.85 -15.60
N GLU A 94 19.33 -1.56 -16.23
CA GLU A 94 18.72 -1.17 -17.51
C GLU A 94 18.04 0.21 -17.41
N PHE A 95 17.34 0.44 -16.30
CA PHE A 95 16.73 1.73 -16.01
C PHE A 95 17.77 2.84 -15.87
N GLY A 96 18.90 2.56 -15.21
CA GLY A 96 20.03 3.48 -15.09
C GLY A 96 20.69 3.79 -16.42
N GLU A 97 20.89 2.79 -17.29
CA GLU A 97 21.42 2.99 -18.65
C GLU A 97 20.49 3.85 -19.50
N TRP A 98 19.19 3.60 -19.44
CA TRP A 98 18.19 4.42 -20.12
C TRP A 98 18.20 5.87 -19.60
N LEU A 99 18.16 6.07 -18.28
CA LEU A 99 18.28 7.41 -17.70
C LEU A 99 19.58 8.08 -18.13
N LYS A 100 20.69 7.34 -18.17
CA LYS A 100 21.98 7.86 -18.62
C LYS A 100 21.94 8.36 -20.06
N SER A 101 21.22 7.67 -20.94
CA SER A 101 21.03 8.09 -22.33
C SER A 101 20.17 9.35 -22.48
N VAL A 102 19.22 9.56 -21.57
CA VAL A 102 18.26 10.69 -21.62
C VAL A 102 18.77 11.92 -20.84
N ARG A 103 19.50 11.71 -19.75
CA ARG A 103 19.86 12.76 -18.76
C ARG A 103 21.37 12.95 -18.57
N GLY A 104 22.21 12.15 -19.21
CA GLY A 104 23.65 12.16 -19.00
C GLY A 104 24.08 11.31 -17.80
N GLU A 105 25.31 11.48 -17.32
CA GLU A 105 25.90 10.65 -16.27
C GLU A 105 24.95 10.45 -15.06
N THR A 106 24.60 9.20 -14.79
CA THR A 106 23.63 8.80 -13.76
C THR A 106 24.19 7.61 -12.99
N ASP A 107 24.30 7.74 -11.68
CA ASP A 107 24.74 6.67 -10.79
C ASP A 107 23.55 5.85 -10.29
N VAL A 108 23.64 4.53 -10.40
CA VAL A 108 22.64 3.61 -9.84
C VAL A 108 23.10 3.12 -8.48
N VAL A 109 22.32 3.42 -7.45
CA VAL A 109 22.57 2.96 -6.08
C VAL A 109 21.56 1.87 -5.73
N LEU A 110 22.02 0.62 -5.67
CA LEU A 110 21.21 -0.55 -5.31
C LEU A 110 21.52 -0.98 -3.87
N SER A 111 20.47 -1.22 -3.09
CA SER A 111 20.57 -1.84 -1.77
C SER A 111 19.55 -2.95 -1.61
N GLU A 112 20.02 -4.19 -1.45
CA GLU A 112 19.17 -5.36 -1.18
C GLU A 112 18.92 -5.59 0.32
N LEU A 113 19.60 -4.83 1.19
CA LEU A 113 19.43 -4.93 2.63
C LEU A 113 18.03 -4.45 3.00
N ARG A 114 17.22 -5.35 3.57
CA ARG A 114 15.93 -5.01 4.19
C ARG A 114 16.14 -4.77 5.69
N PRO A 115 16.06 -3.52 6.19
CA PRO A 115 16.32 -3.22 7.60
C PRO A 115 15.37 -3.93 8.55
N VAL A 116 14.13 -4.16 8.10
CA VAL A 116 13.12 -4.94 8.81
C VAL A 116 12.89 -6.24 8.03
N PRO A 117 13.40 -7.40 8.49
CA PRO A 117 13.21 -8.66 7.79
C PRO A 117 11.73 -9.04 7.77
N LEU A 118 11.31 -9.70 6.69
CA LEU A 118 9.95 -10.22 6.58
C LEU A 118 9.95 -11.73 6.81
N TYR A 119 9.07 -12.17 7.71
CA TYR A 119 8.77 -13.57 7.93
C TYR A 119 7.42 -13.89 7.30
N GLN A 120 7.39 -14.96 6.51
CA GLN A 120 6.18 -15.36 5.80
C GLN A 120 5.57 -16.56 6.51
N HIS A 121 4.26 -16.49 6.76
CA HIS A 121 3.50 -17.57 7.36
C HIS A 121 2.34 -17.96 6.45
N ILE A 122 1.92 -19.22 6.54
CA ILE A 122 0.71 -19.74 5.93
C ILE A 122 -0.26 -20.20 7.01
N LEU A 123 -1.54 -19.85 6.83
CA LEU A 123 -2.62 -20.34 7.68
C LEU A 123 -3.33 -21.50 6.98
N ILE A 124 -3.24 -22.72 7.54
CA ILE A 124 -3.95 -23.91 7.06
C ILE A 124 -4.84 -24.44 8.18
N GLY A 125 -6.16 -24.36 7.99
CA GLY A 125 -7.13 -24.62 9.06
C GLY A 125 -6.89 -23.68 10.23
N ASN A 126 -6.64 -24.24 11.42
CA ASN A 126 -6.31 -23.47 12.63
C ASN A 126 -4.78 -23.43 12.93
N ARG A 127 -3.92 -23.72 11.96
CA ARG A 127 -2.45 -23.74 12.16
C ARG A 127 -1.80 -22.62 11.35
N LEU A 128 -1.07 -21.74 12.04
CA LEU A 128 -0.23 -20.72 11.42
C LEU A 128 1.21 -21.23 11.44
N LEU A 129 1.72 -21.56 10.26
CA LEU A 129 3.00 -22.23 10.03
C LEU A 129 3.94 -21.29 9.28
N ASP A 130 5.24 -21.37 9.56
CA ASP A 130 6.23 -20.65 8.77
C ASP A 130 6.25 -21.20 7.34
N LEU A 131 6.24 -20.31 6.35
CA LEU A 131 6.30 -20.70 4.95
C LEU A 131 7.66 -21.31 4.62
N PHE A 132 8.72 -20.72 5.17
CA PHE A 132 10.10 -21.15 4.99
C PHE A 132 10.72 -21.56 6.32
N VAL A 133 11.59 -22.57 6.27
CA VAL A 133 12.49 -22.98 7.37
C VAL A 133 13.92 -22.49 7.09
N ASP A 134 14.85 -22.68 8.05
CA ASP A 134 16.20 -22.09 8.18
C ASP A 134 17.04 -21.90 6.89
N ASP A 135 16.78 -22.64 5.80
CA ASP A 135 17.49 -22.54 4.51
C ASP A 135 16.65 -21.91 3.37
N GLY A 136 15.55 -21.21 3.67
CA GLY A 136 14.60 -20.72 2.66
C GLY A 136 13.80 -21.84 1.98
N ARG A 137 13.92 -23.09 2.47
CA ARG A 137 13.15 -24.23 1.98
C ARG A 137 11.71 -24.13 2.45
N VAL A 138 10.77 -24.46 1.57
CA VAL A 138 9.34 -24.53 1.95
C VAL A 138 9.18 -25.53 3.09
N ASN A 139 8.46 -25.12 4.13
CA ASN A 139 8.23 -25.94 5.31
C ASN A 139 7.57 -27.29 4.92
N PRO A 140 8.23 -28.44 5.16
CA PRO A 140 7.73 -29.75 4.77
C PRO A 140 6.37 -30.10 5.36
N GLU A 141 6.02 -29.48 6.49
CA GLU A 141 4.73 -29.71 7.13
C GLU A 141 3.56 -29.17 6.31
N ILE A 142 3.76 -28.08 5.58
CA ILE A 142 2.78 -27.51 4.64
C ILE A 142 2.45 -28.55 3.57
N VAL A 143 3.48 -29.12 2.94
CA VAL A 143 3.36 -30.14 1.89
C VAL A 143 2.66 -31.39 2.42
N ARG A 144 2.95 -31.79 3.66
CA ARG A 144 2.31 -32.95 4.31
C ARG A 144 0.82 -32.70 4.56
N LEU A 145 0.46 -31.52 5.06
CA LEU A 145 -0.93 -31.16 5.33
C LEU A 145 -1.74 -31.06 4.03
N GLU A 146 -1.16 -30.50 2.98
CA GLU A 146 -1.75 -30.47 1.65
C GLU A 146 -2.01 -31.90 1.12
N ARG A 147 -1.00 -32.77 1.09
CA ARG A 147 -1.16 -34.18 0.63
C ARG A 147 -2.18 -34.97 1.43
N ASN A 148 -2.26 -34.74 2.74
CA ASN A 148 -3.22 -35.45 3.60
C ASN A 148 -4.66 -34.95 3.41
N SER A 149 -4.86 -33.70 3.00
CA SER A 149 -6.17 -33.19 2.60
C SER A 149 -6.66 -33.86 1.30
N VAL A 150 -5.73 -34.16 0.38
CA VAL A 150 -6.02 -34.84 -0.89
C VAL A 150 -6.26 -36.35 -0.72
N ARG A 151 -5.56 -37.02 0.21
CA ARG A 151 -5.63 -38.49 0.42
C ARG A 151 -6.86 -39.01 1.19
N ARG A 152 -7.69 -38.13 1.76
CA ARG A 152 -8.90 -38.54 2.53
C ARG A 152 -10.11 -38.95 1.67
N ILE A 153 -9.94 -39.27 0.39
CA ILE A 153 -11.01 -39.83 -0.45
C ILE A 153 -10.71 -41.31 -0.79
N PRO A 154 -11.05 -42.28 0.07
CA PRO A 154 -11.28 -43.65 -0.34
C PRO A 154 -12.69 -43.79 -0.95
N GLY A 155 -12.78 -44.05 -2.26
CA GLY A 155 -13.94 -44.74 -2.84
C GLY A 155 -15.10 -43.91 -3.41
N SER A 156 -14.87 -42.99 -4.34
CA SER A 156 -15.98 -42.54 -5.23
C SER A 156 -15.53 -42.40 -6.68
N ALA A 157 -15.53 -43.54 -7.36
CA ALA A 157 -15.75 -43.57 -8.79
C ALA A 157 -17.24 -43.31 -9.05
N HIS A 158 -17.66 -42.06 -9.30
CA HIS A 158 -18.77 -41.71 -10.20
C HIS A 158 -18.93 -40.18 -10.39
N ARG A 159 -19.16 -39.83 -11.66
CA ARG A 159 -19.50 -38.55 -12.31
C ARG A 159 -20.07 -37.43 -11.42
N GLY A 160 -19.46 -36.24 -11.50
CA GLY A 160 -20.07 -34.98 -11.06
C GLY A 160 -19.06 -33.87 -10.77
N TRP A 161 -18.81 -33.00 -11.76
CA TRP A 161 -17.92 -31.84 -11.67
C TRP A 161 -18.58 -30.75 -10.81
N GLN A 162 -18.43 -30.81 -9.49
CA GLN A 162 -18.78 -29.72 -8.57
C GLN A 162 -17.65 -29.52 -7.55
N GLN A 163 -17.01 -28.36 -7.65
CA GLN A 163 -15.96 -27.83 -6.78
C GLN A 163 -16.42 -27.72 -5.31
N ARG A 164 -16.34 -28.82 -4.54
CA ARG A 164 -16.52 -28.81 -3.08
C ARG A 164 -15.33 -29.43 -2.33
N SER A 165 -14.13 -29.35 -2.89
CA SER A 165 -12.96 -30.14 -2.46
C SER A 165 -12.10 -29.55 -1.33
N PHE A 166 -12.59 -28.59 -0.53
CA PHE A 166 -11.86 -28.05 0.64
C PHE A 166 -12.55 -28.29 2.00
N SER A 167 -13.67 -29.03 2.04
CA SER A 167 -14.63 -28.98 3.16
C SER A 167 -14.27 -29.74 4.46
N SER A 168 -13.13 -30.44 4.57
CA SER A 168 -12.82 -31.20 5.79
C SER A 168 -12.00 -30.43 6.84
N ILE A 169 -11.48 -29.26 6.49
CA ILE A 169 -10.75 -28.38 7.40
C ILE A 169 -11.58 -27.11 7.54
N ARG A 170 -12.13 -26.86 8.73
CA ARG A 170 -12.82 -25.60 9.03
C ARG A 170 -11.85 -24.45 8.81
N SER A 171 -12.17 -23.57 7.84
CA SER A 171 -11.49 -22.30 7.68
C SER A 171 -11.87 -21.41 8.86
N LEU A 172 -10.87 -20.73 9.44
CA LEU A 172 -11.13 -19.73 10.47
C LEU A 172 -11.93 -18.55 9.88
N THR A 173 -12.81 -17.97 10.69
CA THR A 173 -13.40 -16.68 10.39
C THR A 173 -12.34 -15.57 10.50
N ARG A 174 -12.64 -14.38 9.99
CA ARG A 174 -11.72 -13.25 10.09
C ARG A 174 -11.47 -12.85 11.56
N ALA A 175 -12.49 -12.84 12.41
CA ALA A 175 -12.29 -12.54 13.82
C ALA A 175 -11.40 -13.60 14.49
N GLU A 176 -11.60 -14.89 14.19
CA GLU A 176 -10.74 -15.96 14.68
C GLU A 176 -9.28 -15.79 14.21
N ILE A 177 -9.05 -15.34 12.97
CA ILE A 177 -7.71 -15.03 12.47
C ILE A 177 -7.11 -13.86 13.26
N VAL A 178 -7.87 -12.78 13.48
CA VAL A 178 -7.41 -11.61 14.21
C VAL A 178 -7.04 -11.95 15.65
N GLU A 179 -7.86 -12.73 16.36
CA GLU A 179 -7.53 -13.20 17.71
C GLU A 179 -6.25 -14.04 17.71
N LYS A 180 -6.09 -14.91 16.72
CA LYS A 180 -4.89 -15.73 16.57
C LYS A 180 -3.62 -14.92 16.29
N LEU A 181 -3.75 -13.80 15.58
CA LEU A 181 -2.66 -12.84 15.38
C LEU A 181 -2.38 -12.05 16.66
N ARG A 182 -3.42 -11.67 17.41
CA ARG A 182 -3.30 -11.01 18.72
C ARG A 182 -2.55 -11.88 19.72
N GLU A 183 -2.88 -13.17 19.82
CA GLU A 183 -2.20 -14.13 20.69
C GLU A 183 -0.70 -14.26 20.40
N ARG A 184 -0.24 -13.85 19.21
CA ARG A 184 1.17 -13.87 18.80
C ARG A 184 1.81 -12.49 18.76
N ASP A 185 1.12 -11.45 19.25
CA ASP A 185 1.57 -10.05 19.17
C ASP A 185 1.85 -9.58 17.73
N TYR A 186 1.08 -10.09 16.76
CA TYR A 186 1.20 -9.73 15.33
C TYR A 186 0.24 -8.64 14.88
N LEU A 187 -0.43 -7.95 15.82
CA LEU A 187 -1.24 -6.78 15.52
C LEU A 187 -0.39 -5.50 15.61
N PRO A 188 -0.67 -4.47 14.79
CA PRO A 188 -1.76 -4.38 13.80
C PRO A 188 -1.51 -5.23 12.56
N ALA A 189 -2.60 -5.67 11.90
CA ALA A 189 -2.56 -6.46 10.66
C ALA A 189 -3.36 -5.77 9.55
N ILE A 190 -2.81 -5.78 8.33
CA ILE A 190 -3.46 -5.24 7.12
C ILE A 190 -3.93 -6.42 6.25
N PHE A 191 -5.23 -6.47 5.97
CA PHE A 191 -5.83 -7.48 5.10
C PHE A 191 -5.99 -6.93 3.69
N PHE A 192 -5.30 -7.52 2.72
CA PHE A 192 -5.47 -7.19 1.31
C PHE A 192 -6.69 -7.93 0.74
N ILE A 193 -7.77 -7.19 0.49
CA ILE A 193 -8.98 -7.69 -0.17
C ILE A 193 -9.17 -6.92 -1.48
N PHE A 194 -9.19 -7.64 -2.60
CA PHE A 194 -9.13 -7.04 -3.94
C PHE A 194 -10.50 -6.59 -4.49
N SER A 195 -11.44 -6.24 -3.61
CA SER A 195 -12.72 -5.63 -4.01
C SER A 195 -13.30 -4.78 -2.88
N ARG A 196 -13.88 -3.63 -3.25
CA ARG A 196 -14.54 -2.72 -2.28
C ARG A 196 -15.67 -3.43 -1.52
N ALA A 197 -16.58 -4.09 -2.24
CA ALA A 197 -17.66 -4.87 -1.63
C ALA A 197 -17.14 -6.00 -0.73
N GLY A 198 -15.97 -6.57 -1.05
CA GLY A 198 -15.31 -7.56 -0.20
C GLY A 198 -14.73 -6.96 1.09
N CYS A 199 -14.20 -5.74 1.05
CA CYS A 199 -13.78 -5.00 2.24
C CYS A 199 -14.98 -4.71 3.15
N ASP A 200 -16.08 -4.18 2.59
CA ASP A 200 -17.28 -3.86 3.35
C ASP A 200 -17.85 -5.12 4.02
N ALA A 201 -17.97 -6.23 3.27
CA ALA A 201 -18.42 -7.50 3.81
C ALA A 201 -17.50 -8.06 4.91
N ALA A 202 -16.18 -7.84 4.79
CA ALA A 202 -15.22 -8.25 5.82
C ALA A 202 -15.39 -7.45 7.12
N VAL A 203 -15.62 -6.14 7.02
CA VAL A 203 -15.91 -5.28 8.18
C VAL A 203 -17.21 -5.71 8.85
N SER A 204 -18.31 -5.87 8.08
CA SER A 204 -19.59 -6.32 8.63
C SER A 204 -19.49 -7.70 9.30
N GLN A 205 -18.67 -8.60 8.76
CA GLN A 205 -18.39 -9.89 9.39
C GLN A 205 -17.73 -9.73 10.77
N CYS A 206 -16.68 -8.91 10.86
CA CYS A 206 -15.99 -8.65 12.13
C CYS A 206 -16.91 -8.02 13.18
N ILE A 207 -17.75 -7.06 12.79
CA ILE A 207 -18.74 -6.41 13.68
C ILE A 207 -19.75 -7.44 14.18
N LYS A 208 -20.30 -8.28 13.28
CA LYS A 208 -21.27 -9.31 13.63
C LYS A 208 -20.70 -10.36 14.60
N GLU A 209 -19.41 -10.66 14.47
CA GLU A 209 -18.70 -11.57 15.37
C GLU A 209 -18.25 -10.88 16.69
N GLY A 210 -18.54 -9.58 16.86
CA GLY A 210 -18.26 -8.84 18.09
C GLY A 210 -16.79 -8.52 18.32
N LEU A 211 -15.97 -8.53 17.26
CA LEU A 211 -14.55 -8.22 17.36
C LEU A 211 -14.35 -6.79 17.87
N SER A 212 -13.59 -6.63 18.95
CA SER A 212 -13.21 -5.32 19.46
C SER A 212 -11.72 -5.29 19.73
N LEU A 213 -11.02 -4.35 19.07
CA LEU A 213 -9.57 -4.17 19.19
C LEU A 213 -9.18 -3.06 20.17
N THR A 214 -10.16 -2.31 20.68
CA THR A 214 -9.95 -1.12 21.49
C THR A 214 -10.66 -1.20 22.83
N ASN A 215 -10.04 -0.64 23.86
CA ASN A 215 -10.63 -0.50 25.18
C ASN A 215 -11.55 0.73 25.27
N ALA A 216 -12.24 0.91 26.40
CA ALA A 216 -13.21 2.00 26.57
C ALA A 216 -12.59 3.41 26.46
N ILE A 217 -11.33 3.58 26.89
CA ILE A 217 -10.61 4.84 26.84
C ILE A 217 -10.23 5.15 25.38
N GLU A 218 -9.64 4.19 24.68
CA GLU A 218 -9.28 4.31 23.26
C GLU A 218 -10.51 4.59 22.39
N LYS A 219 -11.66 3.95 22.69
CA LYS A 219 -12.92 4.24 22.00
C LYS A 219 -13.38 5.67 22.20
N ALA A 220 -13.25 6.22 23.41
CA ALA A 220 -13.62 7.60 23.69
C ALA A 220 -12.70 8.58 22.94
N GLU A 221 -11.39 8.29 22.89
CA GLU A 221 -10.42 9.09 22.15
C GLU A 221 -10.67 9.06 20.63
N ILE A 222 -10.95 7.88 20.07
CA ILE A 222 -11.30 7.72 18.66
C ILE A 222 -12.56 8.53 18.33
N ARG A 223 -13.61 8.43 19.15
CA ARG A 223 -14.85 9.19 18.96
C ARG A 223 -14.62 10.70 18.99
N SER A 224 -13.87 11.17 19.99
CA SER A 224 -13.53 12.60 20.09
C SER A 224 -12.74 13.09 18.86
N THR A 225 -11.82 12.25 18.36
CA THR A 225 -11.05 12.55 17.14
C THR A 225 -11.94 12.58 15.91
N ILE A 226 -12.86 11.62 15.76
CA ILE A 226 -13.83 11.61 14.67
C ILE A 226 -14.65 12.91 14.69
N GLU A 227 -15.28 13.22 15.81
CA GLU A 227 -16.11 14.42 15.99
C GLU A 227 -15.35 15.71 15.63
N LEU A 228 -14.11 15.85 16.11
CA LEU A 228 -13.26 16.99 15.83
C LEU A 228 -12.91 17.11 14.33
N ARG A 229 -12.66 15.99 13.66
CA ARG A 229 -12.24 15.98 12.24
C ARG A 229 -13.40 16.05 11.26
N THR A 230 -14.61 15.75 11.72
CA THR A 230 -15.81 15.74 10.89
C THR A 230 -16.76 16.88 11.23
N SER A 231 -16.34 17.85 12.04
CA SER A 231 -17.16 18.98 12.49
C SER A 231 -17.62 19.89 11.35
N GLU A 232 -16.91 19.89 10.23
CA GLU A 232 -17.23 20.69 9.03
C GLU A 232 -18.15 19.95 8.04
N LEU A 233 -18.44 18.66 8.26
CA LEU A 233 -19.32 17.90 7.39
C LEU A 233 -20.79 18.28 7.66
N PRO A 234 -21.57 18.66 6.63
CA PRO A 234 -23.01 18.88 6.78
C PRO A 234 -23.71 17.61 7.27
N THR A 235 -24.61 17.74 8.23
CA THR A 235 -25.36 16.60 8.80
C THR A 235 -26.25 15.88 7.76
N GLU A 236 -26.65 16.59 6.71
CA GLU A 236 -27.38 16.06 5.56
C GLU A 236 -26.59 15.03 4.74
N ASP A 237 -25.26 15.12 4.75
CA ASP A 237 -24.38 14.20 4.02
C ASP A 237 -24.13 12.89 4.78
N PHE A 238 -24.46 12.83 6.09
CA PHE A 238 -24.17 11.66 6.93
C PHE A 238 -24.82 10.37 6.41
N GLY A 239 -26.02 10.49 5.83
CA GLY A 239 -26.74 9.35 5.24
C GLY A 239 -26.04 8.83 3.98
N VAL A 240 -25.57 9.72 3.10
CA VAL A 240 -24.88 9.33 1.85
C VAL A 240 -23.50 8.74 2.14
N LEU A 241 -22.84 9.22 3.20
CA LEU A 241 -21.51 8.78 3.60
C LEU A 241 -21.50 7.51 4.46
N ASN A 242 -22.67 6.95 4.83
CA ASN A 242 -22.80 5.88 5.83
C ASN A 242 -22.05 6.20 7.12
N PHE A 243 -22.09 7.47 7.54
CA PHE A 243 -21.22 8.01 8.59
C PHE A 243 -21.36 7.26 9.93
N HIS A 244 -22.59 6.97 10.34
CA HIS A 244 -22.85 6.31 11.61
C HIS A 244 -22.37 4.85 11.66
N GLU A 245 -22.47 4.13 10.54
CA GLU A 245 -21.96 2.76 10.44
C GLU A 245 -20.42 2.78 10.46
N TRP A 246 -19.80 3.69 9.71
CA TRP A 246 -18.35 3.88 9.71
C TRP A 246 -17.80 4.28 11.09
N CYS A 247 -18.49 5.14 11.84
CA CYS A 247 -18.06 5.53 13.18
C CYS A 247 -18.17 4.40 14.23
N GLN A 248 -19.00 3.40 13.97
CA GLN A 248 -19.23 2.27 14.88
C GLN A 248 -18.38 1.03 14.53
N ALA A 249 -17.92 0.95 13.27
CA ALA A 249 -17.01 -0.09 12.77
C ALA A 249 -15.63 0.00 13.42
#